data_AF-A0A9W6U407-F1
#
_entry.id   AF-A0A9W6U407-F1
#
_cell.length_a   1.000
_cell.length_b   1.000
_cell.length_c   1.000
_cell.angle_alpha   90.00
_cell.angle_beta   90.00
_cell.angle_gamma   90.00
#
_symmetry.space_group_name_H-M   'P 1'
#
loop_
_entity.id
_entity.type
_entity.pdbx_description
1 polymer ?
#
loop_
_entity_poly.entity_id
_entity_poly.type
_entity_poly.pdbx_seq_one_letter_code
_entity_poly.pdbx_strand_id
1 'polypeptide(L)'
;MKFFALTSALVACALSAASVAADGAEGAAWGYKHNDSSMASPERWPEHYPTCGGSKQSPIDIEVSAGCNAETRSLKFTGDCADYNLTESTESFKASVNGGG
;
A
#
# COMPACT_ATOMS: atom_id res chain seq x y z
N MET A 1 20.25 -3.41 62.98
CA MET A 1 20.23 -2.06 62.38
C MET A 1 20.23 -2.24 60.87
N LYS A 2 19.40 -1.45 60.18
CA LYS A 2 19.08 -1.55 58.75
C LYS A 2 20.31 -1.32 57.86
N PHE A 3 20.46 -2.13 56.82
CA PHE A 3 21.13 -1.71 55.58
C PHE A 3 20.16 -2.00 54.43
N PHE A 4 19.39 -0.98 54.03
CA PHE A 4 18.54 -1.09 52.84
C PHE A 4 19.36 -0.70 51.62
N ALA A 5 19.32 -1.61 50.64
CA ALA A 5 20.01 -1.55 49.37
C ALA A 5 19.56 -0.36 48.51
N LEU A 6 20.51 0.21 47.78
CA LEU A 6 20.31 1.20 46.73
C LEU A 6 19.73 0.50 45.49
N THR A 7 18.54 0.91 45.03
CA THR A 7 17.96 0.45 43.77
C THR A 7 18.17 1.50 42.67
N SER A 8 19.02 1.18 41.70
CA SER A 8 19.19 1.94 40.46
C SER A 8 17.96 1.81 39.56
N ALA A 9 17.38 2.94 39.16
CA ALA A 9 16.30 2.98 38.17
C ALA A 9 16.89 2.87 36.76
N LEU A 10 16.50 1.82 36.01
CA LEU A 10 16.75 1.72 34.58
C LEU A 10 15.54 2.27 33.82
N VAL A 11 15.72 3.43 33.19
CA VAL A 11 14.76 3.99 32.23
C VAL A 11 15.04 3.34 30.88
N ALA A 12 14.14 2.47 30.42
CA ALA A 12 14.18 1.91 29.08
C ALA A 12 13.43 2.83 28.10
N CYS A 13 14.18 3.51 27.23
CA CYS A 13 13.60 4.24 26.10
C CYS A 13 13.20 3.22 25.02
N ALA A 14 11.90 2.96 24.89
CA ALA A 14 11.38 2.13 23.80
C ALA A 14 11.48 2.91 22.47
N LEU A 15 12.37 2.48 21.58
CA LEU A 15 12.34 2.90 20.16
C LEU A 15 11.14 2.22 19.50
N SER A 16 10.07 2.97 19.26
CA SER A 16 8.96 2.55 18.42
C SER A 16 9.43 2.56 16.96
N ALA A 17 9.87 1.40 16.46
CA ALA A 17 10.01 1.18 15.03
C ALA A 17 8.62 1.23 14.39
N ALA A 18 8.38 2.23 13.53
CA ALA A 18 7.17 2.28 12.72
C ALA A 18 7.21 1.13 11.70
N SER A 19 6.57 0.01 12.03
CA SER A 19 6.35 -1.08 11.08
C SER A 19 5.23 -0.68 10.12
N VAL A 20 5.53 -0.61 8.82
CA VAL A 20 4.51 -0.61 7.77
C VAL A 20 4.00 -2.04 7.61
N ALA A 21 2.82 -2.32 8.15
CA ALA A 21 2.14 -3.58 7.90
C ALA A 21 1.60 -3.58 6.46
N ALA A 22 1.85 -4.65 5.70
CA ALA A 22 1.08 -4.92 4.50
C ALA A 22 -0.32 -5.36 4.94
N ASP A 23 -1.32 -4.53 4.65
CA ASP A 23 -2.72 -4.81 4.97
C ASP A 23 -3.21 -5.94 4.05
N GLY A 24 -3.33 -7.14 4.59
CA GLY A 24 -3.58 -8.32 3.77
C GLY A 24 -3.99 -9.51 4.61
N ALA A 25 -5.13 -9.42 5.30
CA ALA A 25 -5.87 -10.62 5.71
C ALA A 25 -7.33 -10.40 6.17
N GLU A 26 -7.78 -9.19 6.56
CA GLU A 26 -9.13 -9.02 7.16
C GLU A 26 -10.01 -7.94 6.48
N GLY A 27 -9.81 -7.70 5.19
CA GLY A 27 -10.61 -6.75 4.43
C GLY A 27 -11.93 -7.34 3.93
N ALA A 28 -13.02 -6.55 3.97
CA ALA A 28 -14.30 -6.92 3.35
C ALA A 28 -14.14 -7.16 1.84
N ALA A 29 -14.93 -8.06 1.25
CA ALA A 29 -14.93 -8.25 -0.21
C ALA A 29 -15.12 -6.90 -0.92
N TRP A 30 -14.31 -6.62 -1.94
CA TRP A 30 -14.27 -5.33 -2.64
C TRP A 30 -14.31 -5.54 -4.15
N GLY A 31 -14.89 -4.59 -4.88
CA GLY A 31 -14.92 -4.58 -6.34
C GLY A 31 -15.41 -3.25 -6.88
N TYR A 32 -15.53 -3.13 -8.20
CA TYR A 32 -15.97 -1.90 -8.86
C TYR A 32 -17.48 -1.82 -9.09
N LYS A 33 -18.23 -2.89 -8.79
CA LYS A 33 -19.69 -2.90 -8.95
C LYS A 33 -20.35 -2.05 -7.87
N HIS A 34 -21.06 -1.00 -8.28
CA HIS A 34 -21.85 -0.16 -7.36
C HIS A 34 -23.21 -0.78 -6.98
N ASN A 35 -23.70 -1.76 -7.76
CA ASN A 35 -25.00 -2.40 -7.58
C ASN A 35 -24.93 -3.79 -6.91
N ASP A 36 -23.78 -4.15 -6.35
CA ASP A 36 -23.58 -5.42 -5.65
C ASP A 36 -23.42 -5.17 -4.15
N SER A 37 -24.44 -5.52 -3.36
CA SER A 37 -24.42 -5.29 -1.92
C SER A 37 -23.49 -6.25 -1.15
N SER A 38 -23.00 -7.31 -1.80
CA SER A 38 -22.08 -8.28 -1.21
C SER A 38 -20.63 -7.81 -1.19
N MET A 39 -20.31 -6.72 -1.90
CA MET A 39 -18.96 -6.19 -2.04
C MET A 39 -18.95 -4.67 -1.75
N ALA A 40 -17.84 -4.17 -1.22
CA ALA A 40 -17.61 -2.75 -1.08
C ALA A 40 -17.27 -2.15 -2.45
N SER A 41 -18.10 -1.20 -2.92
CA SER A 41 -17.80 -0.34 -4.07
C SER A 41 -16.72 0.70 -3.70
N PRO A 42 -16.13 1.41 -4.69
CA PRO A 42 -15.08 2.39 -4.44
C PRO A 42 -15.43 3.44 -3.37
N GLU A 43 -16.69 3.88 -3.31
CA GLU A 43 -17.16 4.85 -2.31
C GLU A 43 -17.11 4.31 -0.88
N ARG A 44 -17.22 2.99 -0.72
CA ARG A 44 -17.21 2.30 0.58
C ARG A 44 -15.87 1.66 0.92
N TRP A 45 -14.88 1.66 0.04
CA TRP A 45 -13.55 1.16 0.38
C TRP A 45 -12.99 1.82 1.65
N PRO A 46 -13.14 3.14 1.90
CA PRO A 46 -12.66 3.76 3.14
C PRO A 46 -13.27 3.19 4.43
N GLU A 47 -14.46 2.61 4.38
CA GLU A 47 -15.14 2.01 5.54
C GLU A 47 -14.46 0.72 6.01
N HIS A 48 -13.79 0.02 5.08
CA HIS A 48 -13.17 -1.28 5.32
C HIS A 48 -11.65 -1.25 5.19
N TYR A 49 -11.12 -0.27 4.45
CA TYR A 49 -9.71 -0.07 4.14
C TYR A 49 -9.35 1.40 4.44
N PRO A 50 -8.97 1.75 5.68
CA PRO A 50 -8.84 3.14 6.11
C PRO A 50 -7.89 3.98 5.25
N THR A 51 -6.88 3.35 4.62
CA THR A 51 -5.95 4.01 3.71
C THR A 51 -6.63 4.52 2.44
N CYS A 52 -7.72 3.90 1.97
CA CYS A 52 -8.46 4.29 0.77
C CYS A 52 -9.15 5.66 0.92
N GLY A 53 -9.43 6.09 2.15
CA GLY A 53 -9.97 7.44 2.45
C GLY A 53 -8.89 8.53 2.62
N GLY A 54 -7.62 8.21 2.36
CA GLY A 54 -6.52 9.14 2.56
C GLY A 54 -6.50 10.30 1.56
N SER A 55 -5.65 11.31 1.80
CA SER A 55 -5.52 12.49 0.92
C SER A 55 -4.53 12.32 -0.23
N LYS A 56 -3.89 11.15 -0.35
CA LYS A 56 -2.85 10.84 -1.35
C LYS A 56 -3.22 9.58 -2.15
N GLN A 57 -4.46 9.54 -2.63
CA GLN A 57 -4.95 8.43 -3.43
C GLN A 57 -4.65 8.62 -4.92
N SER A 58 -4.76 7.52 -5.66
CA SER A 58 -4.74 7.48 -7.12
C SER A 58 -6.00 6.77 -7.61
N PRO A 59 -6.48 7.02 -8.85
CA PRO A 59 -5.92 7.93 -9.85
C PRO A 59 -6.23 9.41 -9.56
N ILE A 60 -5.53 10.31 -10.25
CA ILE A 60 -5.81 11.75 -10.30
C ILE A 60 -5.82 12.22 -11.75
N ASP A 61 -6.44 13.38 -12.00
CA ASP A 61 -6.24 14.10 -13.24
C ASP A 61 -4.92 14.88 -13.20
N ILE A 62 -4.09 14.73 -14.24
CA ILE A 62 -2.77 15.35 -14.31
C ILE A 62 -2.86 16.62 -15.17
N GLU A 63 -2.95 17.76 -14.51
CA GLU A 63 -2.93 19.08 -15.14
C GLU A 63 -1.54 19.40 -15.74
N VAL A 64 -1.49 19.55 -17.07
CA VAL A 64 -0.25 19.90 -17.79
C VAL A 64 -0.17 21.42 -17.94
N SER A 65 0.76 22.05 -17.23
CA SER A 65 1.03 23.48 -17.33
C SER A 65 2.51 23.77 -17.59
N ALA A 66 2.77 24.86 -18.32
CA ALA A 66 4.12 25.34 -18.51
C ALA A 66 4.68 25.82 -17.16
N GLY A 67 5.78 25.21 -16.70
CA GLY A 67 6.47 25.59 -15.46
C GLY A 67 6.58 24.48 -14.40
N CYS A 68 5.81 23.40 -14.52
CA CYS A 68 5.97 22.21 -13.69
C CYS A 68 7.13 21.32 -14.19
N ASN A 69 8.35 21.84 -14.10
CA ASN A 69 9.55 21.10 -14.49
C ASN A 69 10.13 20.37 -13.28
N ALA A 70 9.96 19.06 -13.22
CA ALA A 70 10.74 18.21 -12.32
C ALA A 70 12.13 17.94 -12.91
N GLU A 71 13.11 17.62 -12.05
CA GLU A 71 14.38 17.11 -12.55
C GLU A 71 14.15 15.85 -13.40
N THR A 72 14.62 15.90 -14.64
CA THR A 72 14.47 14.76 -15.55
C THR A 72 15.52 13.71 -15.21
N ARG A 73 15.08 12.48 -15.01
CA ARG A 73 15.94 11.29 -14.91
C ARG A 73 15.57 10.36 -16.05
N SER A 74 16.56 9.87 -16.78
CA SER A 74 16.33 8.91 -17.86
C SER A 74 15.80 7.60 -17.29
N LEU A 75 14.58 7.24 -17.66
CA LEU A 75 14.04 5.91 -17.40
C LEU A 75 14.68 4.91 -18.36
N LYS A 76 15.21 3.81 -17.82
CA LYS A 76 15.72 2.69 -18.60
C LYS A 76 14.84 1.49 -18.36
N PHE A 77 14.27 0.95 -19.42
CA PHE A 77 13.56 -0.33 -19.40
C PHE A 77 14.53 -1.43 -19.86
N THR A 78 14.58 -2.53 -19.12
CA THR A 78 15.46 -3.68 -19.39
C THR A 78 14.71 -4.97 -19.14
N GLY A 79 15.15 -6.07 -19.76
CA GLY A 79 14.51 -7.38 -19.66
C GLY A 79 13.80 -7.77 -20.97
N ASP A 80 13.54 -9.07 -21.13
CA ASP A 80 12.85 -9.63 -22.28
C ASP A 80 11.40 -9.97 -21.91
N CYS A 81 10.43 -9.41 -22.63
CA CYS A 81 9.00 -9.69 -22.43
C CYS A 81 8.56 -10.99 -23.12
N ALA A 82 9.39 -12.04 -23.10
CA ALA A 82 9.14 -13.22 -23.93
C ALA A 82 8.01 -14.10 -23.39
N ASP A 83 7.94 -14.30 -22.06
CA ASP A 83 6.97 -15.20 -21.44
C ASP A 83 6.34 -14.58 -20.18
N TYR A 84 5.03 -14.34 -20.23
CA TYR A 84 4.22 -13.95 -19.08
C TYR A 84 3.04 -14.90 -18.90
N ASN A 85 2.69 -15.17 -17.65
CA ASN A 85 1.47 -15.89 -17.31
C ASN A 85 0.32 -14.88 -17.18
N LEU A 86 -0.73 -15.05 -17.97
CA LEU A 86 -1.93 -14.23 -17.90
C LEU A 86 -3.00 -14.93 -17.08
N THR A 87 -3.45 -14.29 -16.02
CA THR A 87 -4.59 -14.75 -15.22
C THR A 87 -5.72 -13.75 -15.35
N GLU A 88 -6.90 -14.24 -15.74
CA GLU A 88 -8.13 -13.46 -15.72
C GLU A 88 -8.76 -13.52 -14.32
N SER A 89 -9.23 -12.37 -13.83
CA SER A 89 -10.02 -12.24 -12.61
C SER A 89 -11.36 -11.59 -12.95
N THR A 90 -12.29 -11.55 -11.99
CA THR A 90 -13.60 -10.92 -12.20
C THR A 90 -13.52 -9.42 -12.54
N GLU A 91 -12.43 -8.75 -12.13
CA GLU A 91 -12.27 -7.30 -12.28
C GLU A 91 -11.21 -6.90 -13.32
N SER A 92 -10.26 -7.78 -13.67
CA SER A 92 -9.13 -7.43 -14.55
C SER A 92 -8.33 -8.64 -15.05
N PHE A 93 -7.42 -8.39 -16.00
CA PHE A 93 -6.38 -9.34 -16.39
C PHE A 93 -5.06 -8.99 -15.69
N LYS A 94 -4.40 -10.00 -15.11
CA LYS A 94 -3.09 -9.87 -14.47
C LYS A 94 -2.05 -10.66 -15.27
N ALA A 95 -1.10 -9.96 -15.87
CA ALA A 95 0.12 -10.57 -16.41
C ALA A 95 1.18 -10.65 -15.30
N SER A 96 1.80 -11.82 -15.13
CA SER A 96 2.93 -12.02 -14.21
C SER A 96 4.12 -12.55 -14.99
N VAL A 97 5.28 -11.93 -14.82
CA VAL A 97 6.52 -12.37 -15.49
C VAL A 97 7.00 -13.67 -14.84
N ASN A 98 7.24 -14.70 -15.65
CA ASN A 98 7.76 -15.97 -15.15
C ASN A 98 9.18 -15.76 -14.56
N GLY A 99 9.35 -16.03 -13.27
CA GLY A 99 10.63 -15.85 -12.58
C GLY A 99 11.01 -14.39 -12.24
N GLY A 100 10.07 -13.45 -12.35
CA GLY A 100 10.29 -12.05 -11.94
C GLY A 100 10.35 -11.89 -10.43
N GLY A 101 11.41 -11.22 -9.94
CA GLY A 101 11.62 -10.84 -8.52
C GLY A 101 11.19 -9.41 -8.21
#